data_AF-A0A813EQ11-F1
#
_entry.id   AF-A0A813EQ11-F1
#
_cell.length_a   1.000
_cell.length_b   1.000
_cell.length_c   1.000
_cell.angle_alpha   90.00
_cell.angle_beta   90.00
_cell.angle_gamma   90.00
#
_symmetry.space_group_name_H-M   'P 1'
#
loop_
_entity.id
_entity.type
_entity.pdbx_description
1 polymer ?
#
loop_
_entity_poly.entity_id
_entity_poly.type
_entity_poly.pdbx_seq_one_letter_code
_entity_poly.pdbx_strand_id
1 'polypeptide(L)'
;MTDTRRSLLSKQDISGEPLPLLWVKIEEQETRRPDVLGATVALDPGPGVASPTSSPPACQTDDLDKFRPAYGKYILSKKKEDKPLRSLLQPMSDPGGIPAAIADILAKPLKRKVGASIAVHPPKFYALAHFLHDWIRCPAAFEALSLWVVFKSQEDLTLFREALQCISPGFPELWNPVVAQAPKHGWMRPVSVGNQYIAAYKKYAGIAAIMDRGEEEYGLMLDAEISIYDMHTKARTGTACGAGGAWSRLLDKIRALEAGQAFPAARVSSTLTTYNFGRYVKSGKDYDMVLIRENAQFVLKKPNFQSCKSKGCRMVEEQIKNALWSWWTDIPWLSLAVARRMMMHLSGRTEEVESIKDWGGLMSRFRFPRFEYLAYQQYCVMHEGFRFRDVTDVAMEAKWGSYLEDPQHGSRLAELNPMWASAETVERSEEKHILPLSVEAPPLLIFHTDHVDMRYTTAGKRYKELWEKLILDLLVRHKRTDWDSKTIK
;
A
#
# COMPACT_ATOMS: atom_id res chain seq x y z
N MET A 1 -59.40 2.77 -44.64
CA MET A 1 -60.42 1.82 -44.16
C MET A 1 -60.04 1.40 -42.76
N THR A 2 -60.95 1.67 -41.83
CA THR A 2 -61.00 1.29 -40.42
C THR A 2 -60.80 -0.22 -40.23
N ASP A 3 -60.07 -0.65 -39.19
CA ASP A 3 -60.70 -1.14 -37.96
C ASP A 3 -59.69 -1.44 -36.83
N THR A 4 -60.27 -1.53 -35.65
CA THR A 4 -59.81 -1.35 -34.29
C THR A 4 -59.66 -2.71 -33.60
N ARG A 5 -58.73 -2.89 -32.64
CA ARG A 5 -59.03 -3.31 -31.25
C ARG A 5 -57.81 -3.68 -30.38
N ARG A 6 -57.84 -3.05 -29.19
CA ARG A 6 -57.47 -3.49 -27.82
C ARG A 6 -56.02 -3.88 -27.51
N SER A 7 -55.31 -3.09 -26.69
CA SER A 7 -55.44 -2.92 -25.21
C SER A 7 -54.91 -4.11 -24.42
N LEU A 8 -53.73 -3.94 -23.81
CA LEU A 8 -53.46 -4.30 -22.42
C LEU A 8 -52.33 -3.41 -21.89
N LEU A 9 -52.71 -2.47 -21.05
CA LEU A 9 -51.84 -1.72 -20.14
C LEU A 9 -51.38 -2.67 -19.02
N SER A 10 -50.08 -2.74 -18.74
CA SER A 10 -49.63 -2.99 -17.37
C SER A 10 -48.74 -1.82 -16.95
N LYS A 11 -49.22 -1.11 -15.92
CA LYS A 11 -48.43 -0.18 -15.13
C LYS A 11 -47.50 -1.02 -14.27
N GLN A 12 -46.20 -0.80 -14.36
CA GLN A 12 -45.27 -1.16 -13.30
C GLN A 12 -44.77 0.14 -12.67
N ASP A 13 -45.39 0.46 -11.53
CA ASP A 13 -44.91 1.44 -10.58
C ASP A 13 -43.54 0.99 -10.07
N ILE A 14 -42.50 1.76 -10.37
CA ILE A 14 -41.19 1.65 -9.71
C ILE A 14 -41.14 2.78 -8.68
N SER A 15 -41.83 2.60 -7.56
CA SER A 15 -41.52 3.32 -6.32
C SER A 15 -40.36 2.58 -5.65
N GLY A 16 -39.14 2.97 -6.01
CA GLY A 16 -37.93 2.54 -5.30
C GLY A 16 -37.84 3.27 -3.97
N GLU A 17 -38.31 2.64 -2.90
CA GLU A 17 -38.04 3.11 -1.54
C GLU A 17 -36.53 3.07 -1.26
N PRO A 18 -35.97 4.09 -0.58
CA PRO A 18 -34.58 4.04 -0.13
C PRO A 18 -34.43 3.01 1.00
N LEU A 19 -33.48 2.10 0.84
CA LEU A 19 -33.09 1.12 1.85
C LEU A 19 -32.69 1.83 3.17
N PRO A 20 -33.09 1.32 4.34
CA PRO A 20 -32.65 1.88 5.62
C PRO A 20 -31.17 1.52 5.84
N LEU A 21 -30.34 2.56 5.90
CA LEU A 21 -29.03 2.47 6.56
C LEU A 21 -29.28 2.14 8.03
N LEU A 22 -28.93 0.92 8.44
CA LEU A 22 -28.96 0.50 9.84
C LEU A 22 -27.83 1.25 10.57
N TRP A 23 -28.15 2.44 11.09
CA TRP A 23 -27.31 3.12 12.07
C TRP A 23 -27.46 2.42 13.40
N VAL A 24 -26.35 1.90 13.94
CA VAL A 24 -26.26 1.55 15.36
C VAL A 24 -26.38 2.86 16.13
N LYS A 25 -27.52 3.03 16.81
CA LYS A 25 -27.77 4.11 17.77
C LYS A 25 -26.80 3.90 18.94
N ILE A 26 -25.77 4.74 19.04
CA ILE A 26 -25.01 4.87 20.29
C ILE A 26 -25.78 5.89 21.12
N GLU A 27 -26.36 5.43 22.23
CA GLU A 27 -27.03 6.29 23.19
C GLU A 27 -26.03 7.28 23.79
N GLU A 28 -26.37 8.56 23.66
CA GLU A 28 -25.76 9.66 24.40
C GLU A 28 -26.14 9.52 25.88
N GLN A 29 -25.15 9.33 26.74
CA GLN A 29 -25.28 9.72 28.14
C GLN A 29 -24.60 11.07 28.34
N GLU A 30 -25.44 12.04 28.69
CA GLU A 30 -25.09 13.41 28.97
C GLU A 30 -24.64 13.58 30.44
N THR A 31 -23.73 14.53 30.64
CA THR A 31 -23.35 15.22 31.90
C THR A 31 -22.36 14.55 32.85
N ARG A 32 -21.15 15.14 32.96
CA ARG A 32 -20.82 16.13 34.01
C ARG A 32 -19.48 16.83 33.69
N ARG A 33 -19.50 18.17 33.69
CA ARG A 33 -18.29 19.01 33.78
C ARG A 33 -17.68 18.83 35.18
N PRO A 34 -16.37 19.02 35.31
CA PRO A 34 -15.96 20.06 36.24
C PRO A 34 -14.93 21.04 35.67
N ASP A 35 -15.10 22.23 36.21
CA ASP A 35 -14.34 23.46 36.20
C ASP A 35 -12.85 23.44 35.84
N VAL A 36 -12.53 24.49 35.10
CA VAL A 36 -11.21 25.01 34.76
C VAL A 36 -10.57 25.61 36.02
N LEU A 37 -9.38 25.15 36.37
CA LEU A 37 -8.41 25.95 37.12
C LEU A 37 -7.07 25.89 36.39
N GLY A 38 -6.56 27.07 36.05
CA GLY A 38 -5.31 27.26 35.32
C GLY A 38 -4.09 26.98 36.18
N ALA A 39 -3.06 26.42 35.54
CA ALA A 39 -1.70 26.46 36.02
C ALA A 39 -0.77 26.65 34.81
N THR A 40 -0.15 27.82 34.76
CA THR A 40 1.00 28.14 33.92
C THR A 40 2.18 27.33 34.43
N VAL A 41 2.70 26.39 33.63
CA VAL A 41 3.94 25.66 33.96
C VAL A 41 5.00 26.04 32.94
N ALA A 42 6.09 26.58 33.47
CA ALA A 42 7.32 26.89 32.74
C ALA A 42 7.92 25.61 32.13
N LEU A 43 8.35 25.69 30.88
CA LEU A 43 9.04 24.60 30.18
C LEU A 43 10.51 24.59 30.61
N ASP A 44 10.87 23.61 31.44
CA ASP A 44 12.26 23.19 31.63
C ASP A 44 12.74 22.35 30.43
N PRO A 45 14.04 22.41 30.07
CA PRO A 45 14.59 21.63 28.97
C PRO A 45 14.64 20.15 29.34
N GLY A 46 14.02 19.31 28.51
CA GLY A 46 13.93 17.86 28.73
C GLY A 46 15.30 17.15 28.79
N PRO A 47 15.39 16.01 29.49
CA PRO A 47 16.63 15.26 29.65
C PRO A 47 17.06 14.61 28.33
N GLY A 48 18.38 14.58 28.11
CA GLY A 48 19.01 14.01 26.93
C GLY A 48 18.61 12.57 26.66
N VAL A 49 18.35 12.29 25.37
CA VAL A 49 18.11 10.94 24.85
C VAL A 49 19.39 10.13 25.02
N ALA A 50 19.36 9.16 25.94
CA ALA A 50 20.42 8.17 26.08
C ALA A 50 20.46 7.29 24.82
N SER A 51 21.64 7.16 24.21
CA SER A 51 21.88 6.21 23.12
C SER A 51 21.84 4.77 23.69
N PRO A 52 21.00 3.86 23.18
CA PRO A 52 21.00 2.48 23.63
C PRO A 52 22.19 1.75 23.01
N THR A 53 23.21 1.43 23.82
CA THR A 53 24.43 0.71 23.39
C THR A 53 24.38 -0.81 23.58
N SER A 54 23.25 -1.38 24.03
CA SER A 54 23.10 -2.83 24.09
C SER A 54 22.43 -3.36 22.82
N SER A 55 23.20 -4.02 21.95
CA SER A 55 22.64 -4.78 20.84
C SER A 55 21.64 -5.83 21.38
N PRO A 56 20.46 -5.99 20.77
CA PRO A 56 19.54 -7.05 21.15
C PRO A 56 20.25 -8.42 21.05
N PRO A 57 19.92 -9.39 21.92
CA PRO A 57 20.55 -10.70 21.88
C PRO A 57 20.36 -11.29 20.49
N ALA A 58 21.46 -11.49 19.76
CA ALA A 58 21.43 -12.10 18.44
C ALA A 58 20.65 -13.41 18.50
N CYS A 59 19.88 -13.73 17.46
CA CYS A 59 19.42 -15.11 17.25
C CYS A 59 20.65 -16.00 17.40
N GLN A 60 20.67 -16.82 18.46
CA GLN A 60 21.76 -17.76 18.62
C GLN A 60 21.69 -18.67 17.39
N THR A 61 22.81 -18.84 16.70
CA THR A 61 22.90 -19.73 15.54
C THR A 61 22.41 -21.14 15.86
N ASP A 62 22.50 -21.52 17.14
CA ASP A 62 21.97 -22.77 17.68
C ASP A 62 20.44 -22.86 17.60
N ASP A 63 19.70 -21.74 17.63
CA ASP A 63 18.26 -21.74 17.39
C ASP A 63 17.96 -22.00 15.91
N LEU A 64 18.75 -21.43 14.97
CA LEU A 64 18.67 -21.76 13.54
C LEU A 64 18.95 -23.26 13.27
N ASP A 65 19.91 -23.84 14.02
CA ASP A 65 20.22 -25.27 13.97
C ASP A 65 19.18 -26.15 14.68
N LYS A 66 18.45 -25.68 15.71
CA LYS A 66 17.29 -26.37 16.30
C LYS A 66 16.11 -26.49 15.33
N PHE A 67 16.08 -25.71 14.25
CA PHE A 67 15.14 -25.95 13.16
C PHE A 67 15.55 -27.15 12.28
N ARG A 68 16.79 -27.67 12.34
CA ARG A 68 17.20 -28.84 11.52
C ARG A 68 16.35 -30.11 11.72
N PRO A 69 15.99 -30.56 12.94
CA PRO A 69 15.34 -31.87 13.12
C PRO A 69 13.85 -31.88 12.75
N ALA A 70 13.14 -30.77 13.00
CA ALA A 70 11.75 -30.61 12.59
C ALA A 70 11.62 -30.52 11.05
N TYR A 71 12.61 -29.94 10.39
CA TYR A 71 12.71 -29.90 8.93
C TYR A 71 13.18 -31.22 8.32
N GLY A 72 14.08 -31.94 9.00
CA GLY A 72 14.53 -33.26 8.58
C GLY A 72 13.37 -34.25 8.39
N LYS A 73 12.37 -34.27 9.29
CA LYS A 73 11.21 -35.17 9.14
C LYS A 73 10.25 -34.79 7.99
N TYR A 74 10.11 -33.50 7.66
CA TYR A 74 9.25 -33.07 6.55
C TYR A 74 9.94 -33.28 5.19
N ILE A 75 11.26 -33.06 5.13
CA ILE A 75 12.08 -33.24 3.93
C ILE A 75 12.35 -34.73 3.64
N LEU A 76 12.48 -35.58 4.66
CA LEU A 76 12.69 -37.03 4.48
C LEU A 76 11.49 -37.76 3.84
N SER A 77 10.33 -37.11 3.67
CA SER A 77 9.20 -37.67 2.92
C SER A 77 9.28 -37.45 1.39
N LYS A 78 10.19 -36.57 0.91
CA LYS A 78 10.42 -36.34 -0.52
C LYS A 78 11.91 -36.47 -0.83
N LYS A 79 12.35 -37.73 -1.00
CA LYS A 79 13.68 -38.08 -1.52
C LYS A 79 13.87 -37.49 -2.93
N LYS A 80 14.51 -36.32 -3.03
CA LYS A 80 15.54 -36.00 -4.04
C LYS A 80 16.14 -34.62 -3.74
N GLU A 81 17.44 -34.64 -3.45
CA GLU A 81 18.39 -33.52 -3.34
C GLU A 81 18.29 -32.60 -2.12
N ASP A 82 18.94 -33.04 -1.03
CA ASP A 82 19.31 -32.24 0.13
C ASP A 82 20.46 -31.28 -0.20
N LYS A 83 20.13 -30.06 -0.63
CA LYS A 83 21.03 -28.91 -0.49
C LYS A 83 20.78 -28.27 0.89
N PRO A 84 21.80 -28.12 1.76
CA PRO A 84 21.61 -27.55 3.10
C PRO A 84 21.01 -26.15 3.00
N LEU A 85 20.12 -25.77 3.95
CA LEU A 85 19.46 -24.46 4.00
C LEU A 85 20.45 -23.29 3.82
N ARG A 86 21.67 -23.46 4.33
CA ARG A 86 22.80 -22.52 4.16
C ARG A 86 23.19 -22.27 2.70
N SER A 87 23.08 -23.26 1.82
CA SER A 87 23.34 -23.13 0.37
C SER A 87 22.17 -22.52 -0.41
N LEU A 88 20.97 -22.48 0.17
CA LEU A 88 19.80 -21.77 -0.39
C LEU A 88 19.79 -20.30 0.03
N LEU A 89 20.39 -19.98 1.18
CA LEU A 89 20.65 -18.62 1.65
C LEU A 89 21.95 -18.03 1.05
N GLN A 90 22.80 -18.85 0.42
CA GLN A 90 24.08 -18.43 -0.16
C GLN A 90 24.02 -17.34 -1.25
N PRO A 91 23.00 -17.25 -2.12
CA PRO A 91 22.90 -16.11 -3.04
C PRO A 91 22.44 -14.80 -2.38
N MET A 92 22.07 -14.82 -1.09
CA MET A 92 21.82 -13.61 -0.30
C MET A 92 22.91 -13.33 0.75
N SER A 93 23.88 -14.22 0.91
CA SER A 93 24.90 -14.15 1.95
C SER A 93 26.25 -13.64 1.46
N ASP A 94 26.27 -12.80 0.42
CA ASP A 94 27.44 -11.94 0.24
C ASP A 94 27.52 -11.10 1.54
N PRO A 95 28.61 -11.20 2.31
CA PRO A 95 28.58 -10.93 3.74
C PRO A 95 28.25 -9.47 4.02
N GLY A 96 26.96 -9.19 4.29
CA GLY A 96 26.38 -8.09 5.08
C GLY A 96 26.81 -6.66 4.76
N GLY A 97 27.64 -6.45 3.74
CA GLY A 97 28.21 -5.17 3.41
C GLY A 97 27.21 -4.33 2.64
N ILE A 98 27.17 -3.04 2.97
CA ILE A 98 26.63 -2.03 2.05
C ILE A 98 27.37 -2.23 0.71
N PRO A 99 26.67 -2.51 -0.41
CA PRO A 99 27.33 -2.65 -1.71
C PRO A 99 28.20 -1.42 -1.99
N ALA A 100 29.39 -1.58 -2.58
CA ALA A 100 30.33 -0.47 -2.79
C ALA A 100 29.65 0.75 -3.46
N ALA A 101 28.81 0.50 -4.47
CA ALA A 101 28.02 1.54 -5.13
C ALA A 101 27.12 2.33 -4.17
N ILE A 102 26.51 1.67 -3.18
CA ILE A 102 25.71 2.33 -2.14
C ILE A 102 26.59 3.10 -1.15
N ALA A 103 27.76 2.57 -0.79
CA ALA A 103 28.71 3.29 0.06
C ALA A 103 29.16 4.61 -0.60
N ASP A 104 29.42 4.58 -1.91
CA ASP A 104 29.77 5.77 -2.70
C ASP A 104 28.63 6.79 -2.77
N ILE A 105 27.37 6.32 -2.80
CA ILE A 105 26.19 7.18 -2.73
C ILE A 105 26.07 7.83 -1.36
N LEU A 106 26.25 7.04 -0.29
CA LEU A 106 26.16 7.51 1.10
C LEU A 106 27.28 8.50 1.47
N ALA A 107 28.41 8.45 0.77
CA ALA A 107 29.49 9.42 0.93
C ALA A 107 29.12 10.84 0.43
N LYS A 108 27.99 10.99 -0.28
CA LYS A 108 27.50 12.26 -0.83
C LYS A 108 26.24 12.72 -0.07
N PRO A 109 26.00 14.04 0.06
CA PRO A 109 24.73 14.54 0.55
C PRO A 109 23.56 14.07 -0.33
N LEU A 110 22.76 13.13 0.16
CA LEU A 110 21.69 12.52 -0.61
C LEU A 110 20.36 13.23 -0.34
N LYS A 111 19.89 14.02 -1.30
CA LYS A 111 18.59 14.71 -1.22
C LYS A 111 17.55 13.99 -2.07
N ARG A 112 16.95 12.95 -1.51
CA ARG A 112 15.87 12.20 -2.17
C ARG A 112 14.62 13.07 -2.23
N LYS A 113 13.97 13.13 -3.39
CA LYS A 113 12.76 13.95 -3.62
C LYS A 113 11.47 13.16 -3.58
N VAL A 114 11.57 11.83 -3.54
CA VAL A 114 10.42 10.93 -3.48
C VAL A 114 10.62 10.02 -2.27
N GLY A 115 9.59 9.91 -1.44
CA GLY A 115 9.57 8.98 -0.31
C GLY A 115 8.44 7.96 -0.44
N ALA A 116 8.70 6.69 -0.16
CA ALA A 116 7.70 5.63 -0.12
C ALA A 116 7.30 5.33 1.31
N SER A 117 6.03 5.57 1.63
CA SER A 117 5.40 5.10 2.85
C SER A 117 4.87 3.67 2.63
N ILE A 118 5.54 2.69 3.25
CA ILE A 118 5.23 1.27 3.08
C ILE A 118 4.54 0.74 4.34
N ALA A 119 3.26 0.38 4.23
CA ALA A 119 2.55 -0.23 5.34
C ALA A 119 2.89 -1.73 5.46
N VAL A 120 3.48 -2.13 6.59
CA VAL A 120 3.92 -3.52 6.80
C VAL A 120 3.30 -4.16 8.03
N HIS A 121 2.73 -5.36 7.91
CA HIS A 121 2.19 -6.11 9.05
C HIS A 121 2.58 -7.59 8.92
N PRO A 122 2.68 -8.35 10.02
CA PRO A 122 2.75 -9.80 9.94
C PRO A 122 1.51 -10.35 9.21
N PRO A 123 1.62 -11.43 8.41
CA PRO A 123 2.83 -12.21 8.11
C PRO A 123 3.70 -11.64 6.98
N LYS A 124 3.35 -10.48 6.40
CA LYS A 124 3.96 -9.91 5.19
C LYS A 124 5.37 -9.31 5.38
N PHE A 125 6.00 -9.55 6.52
CA PHE A 125 7.35 -9.08 6.83
C PHE A 125 8.40 -9.61 5.84
N TYR A 126 8.23 -10.85 5.36
CA TYR A 126 9.13 -11.44 4.38
C TYR A 126 9.20 -10.65 3.07
N ALA A 127 8.05 -10.14 2.60
CA ALA A 127 7.96 -9.41 1.34
C ALA A 127 8.68 -8.07 1.45
N LEU A 128 8.48 -7.35 2.55
CA LEU A 128 9.24 -6.13 2.83
C LEU A 128 10.74 -6.41 2.91
N ALA A 129 11.17 -7.43 3.65
CA ALA A 129 12.59 -7.73 3.78
C ALA A 129 13.23 -8.04 2.42
N HIS A 130 12.54 -8.82 1.60
CA HIS A 130 12.96 -9.09 0.22
C HIS A 130 13.08 -7.80 -0.60
N PHE A 131 12.08 -6.91 -0.52
CA PHE A 131 12.15 -5.60 -1.17
C PHE A 131 13.32 -4.74 -0.69
N LEU A 132 13.61 -4.72 0.60
CA LEU A 132 14.75 -3.97 1.16
C LEU A 132 16.08 -4.47 0.58
N HIS A 133 16.21 -5.79 0.39
CA HIS A 133 17.36 -6.40 -0.29
C HIS A 133 17.44 -6.01 -1.77
N ASP A 134 16.32 -6.01 -2.49
CA ASP A 134 16.32 -5.56 -3.89
C ASP A 134 16.68 -4.08 -4.01
N TRP A 135 16.11 -3.24 -3.15
CA TRP A 135 16.31 -1.80 -3.13
C TRP A 135 17.77 -1.42 -2.88
N ILE A 136 18.44 -2.02 -1.88
CA ILE A 136 19.86 -1.75 -1.62
C ILE A 136 20.78 -2.28 -2.73
N ARG A 137 20.35 -3.30 -3.49
CA ARG A 137 21.09 -3.82 -4.65
C ARG A 137 20.86 -3.02 -5.93
N CYS A 138 20.00 -2.00 -5.89
CA CYS A 138 19.63 -1.18 -7.03
C CYS A 138 20.08 0.28 -6.78
N PRO A 139 21.31 0.68 -7.13
CA PRO A 139 21.84 2.01 -6.84
C PRO A 139 20.92 3.15 -7.29
N ALA A 140 20.37 3.06 -8.51
CA ALA A 140 19.45 4.08 -9.02
C ALA A 140 18.13 4.17 -8.21
N ALA A 141 17.60 3.04 -7.70
CA ALA A 141 16.42 3.08 -6.83
C ALA A 141 16.76 3.64 -5.44
N PHE A 142 17.95 3.29 -4.92
CA PHE A 142 18.45 3.80 -3.65
C PHE A 142 18.69 5.31 -3.69
N GLU A 143 19.18 5.87 -4.80
CA GLU A 143 19.31 7.30 -5.01
C GLU A 143 17.96 8.01 -5.17
N ALA A 144 17.02 7.39 -5.91
CA ALA A 144 15.76 8.04 -6.28
C ALA A 144 14.71 8.05 -5.16
N LEU A 145 14.71 7.04 -4.28
CA LEU A 145 13.58 6.77 -3.37
C LEU A 145 14.03 6.60 -1.91
N SER A 146 13.44 7.37 -0.99
CA SER A 146 13.56 7.15 0.46
C SER A 146 12.50 6.16 0.92
N LEU A 147 12.85 5.21 1.79
CA LEU A 147 11.89 4.24 2.31
C LEU A 147 11.47 4.63 3.73
N TRP A 148 10.16 4.69 3.96
CA TRP A 148 9.52 4.99 5.24
C TRP A 148 8.62 3.80 5.60
N VAL A 149 9.16 2.90 6.42
CA VAL A 149 8.51 1.62 6.72
C VAL A 149 7.63 1.80 7.96
N VAL A 150 6.33 1.60 7.78
CA VAL A 150 5.34 1.92 8.79
C VAL A 150 4.87 0.67 9.52
N PHE A 151 5.10 0.64 10.83
CA PHE A 151 4.66 -0.38 11.77
C PHE A 151 3.44 0.10 12.56
N LYS A 152 2.62 -0.85 13.02
CA LYS A 152 1.44 -0.53 13.83
C LYS A 152 1.84 -0.16 15.26
N SER A 153 2.90 -0.80 15.77
CA SER A 153 3.37 -0.63 17.14
C SER A 153 4.89 -0.82 17.22
N GLN A 154 5.47 -0.44 18.37
CA GLN A 154 6.90 -0.61 18.62
C GLN A 154 7.28 -2.11 18.63
N GLU A 155 6.39 -2.96 19.11
CA GLU A 155 6.63 -4.40 19.18
C GLU A 155 6.69 -5.03 17.78
N ASP A 156 5.88 -4.56 16.82
CA ASP A 156 5.97 -5.02 15.43
C ASP A 156 7.30 -4.63 14.78
N LEU A 157 7.80 -3.43 15.05
CA LEU A 157 9.12 -2.98 14.60
C LEU A 157 10.23 -3.83 15.22
N THR A 158 10.15 -4.12 16.52
CA THR A 158 11.11 -4.99 17.21
C THR A 158 11.11 -6.40 16.61
N LEU A 159 9.94 -7.01 16.40
CA LEU A 159 9.84 -8.33 15.75
C LEU A 159 10.46 -8.33 14.35
N PHE A 160 10.18 -7.29 13.55
CA PHE A 160 10.72 -7.21 12.20
C PHE A 160 12.26 -7.10 12.21
N ARG A 161 12.82 -6.22 13.05
CA ARG A 161 14.27 -6.06 13.19
C ARG A 161 14.96 -7.33 13.67
N GLU A 162 14.39 -7.99 14.67
CA GLU A 162 14.92 -9.27 15.17
C GLU A 162 14.91 -10.31 14.05
N ALA A 163 13.77 -10.50 13.37
CA ALA A 163 13.67 -11.46 12.28
C ALA A 163 14.65 -11.15 11.12
N LEU A 164 14.77 -9.86 10.74
CA LEU A 164 15.70 -9.41 9.71
C LEU A 164 17.15 -9.68 10.12
N GLN A 165 17.52 -9.40 11.37
CA GLN A 165 18.86 -9.68 11.88
C GLN A 165 19.16 -11.18 11.98
N CYS A 166 18.16 -12.02 12.21
CA CYS A 166 18.33 -13.47 12.20
C CYS A 166 18.55 -14.03 10.78
N ILE A 167 17.81 -13.50 9.80
CA ILE A 167 17.82 -14.00 8.41
C ILE A 167 18.95 -13.38 7.58
N SER A 168 19.22 -12.10 7.80
CA SER A 168 20.30 -11.35 7.16
C SER A 168 21.12 -10.59 8.21
N PRO A 169 21.96 -11.30 8.99
CA PRO A 169 22.81 -10.67 10.00
C PRO A 169 23.65 -9.52 9.42
N GLY A 170 23.58 -8.35 10.06
CA GLY A 170 24.33 -7.17 9.63
C GLY A 170 23.68 -6.38 8.51
N PHE A 171 22.42 -6.68 8.15
CA PHE A 171 21.67 -5.85 7.20
C PHE A 171 21.63 -4.40 7.69
N PRO A 172 22.06 -3.42 6.87
CA PRO A 172 22.17 -2.04 7.30
C PRO A 172 20.77 -1.39 7.35
N GLU A 173 20.47 -0.68 8.44
CA GLU A 173 19.20 0.05 8.58
C GLU A 173 19.26 1.40 7.84
N LEU A 174 19.22 1.33 6.49
CA LEU A 174 19.25 2.51 5.61
C LEU A 174 17.84 3.05 5.27
N TRP A 175 16.81 2.54 5.93
CA TRP A 175 15.41 2.90 5.78
C TRP A 175 14.89 3.60 7.05
N ASN A 176 13.78 4.34 6.96
CA ASN A 176 13.24 5.12 8.07
C ASN A 176 12.10 4.35 8.75
N PRO A 177 12.28 3.83 9.98
CA PRO A 177 11.19 3.21 10.73
C PRO A 177 10.18 4.26 11.20
N VAL A 178 8.89 3.99 10.99
CA VAL A 178 7.79 4.79 11.52
C VAL A 178 6.88 3.89 12.34
N VAL A 179 6.73 4.17 13.63
CA VAL A 179 5.69 3.56 14.46
C VAL A 179 4.47 4.46 14.40
N ALA A 180 3.41 4.02 13.73
CA ALA A 180 2.21 4.82 13.56
C ALA A 180 1.57 5.12 14.92
N GLN A 181 1.31 6.40 15.20
CA GLN A 181 0.51 6.81 16.35
C GLN A 181 -0.86 6.13 16.26
N ALA A 182 -1.34 5.57 17.37
CA ALA A 182 -2.67 5.00 17.43
C ALA A 182 -3.74 6.07 17.06
N PRO A 183 -4.73 5.74 16.21
CA PRO A 183 -5.82 6.66 15.93
C PRO A 183 -6.51 7.10 17.23
N LYS A 184 -7.09 8.30 17.27
CA LYS A 184 -7.75 8.85 18.48
C LYS A 184 -8.78 7.89 19.13
N HIS A 185 -9.44 7.08 18.31
CA HIS A 185 -10.44 6.10 18.75
C HIS A 185 -9.92 4.66 18.80
N GLY A 186 -8.59 4.49 18.84
CA GLY A 186 -7.92 3.21 18.80
C GLY A 186 -7.88 2.57 17.41
N TRP A 187 -7.15 1.47 17.33
CA TRP A 187 -7.08 0.66 16.12
C TRP A 187 -8.40 -0.06 15.88
N MET A 188 -8.81 -0.15 14.61
CA MET A 188 -9.85 -1.10 14.23
C MET A 188 -9.41 -2.53 14.54
N ARG A 189 -10.38 -3.41 14.81
CA ARG A 189 -10.10 -4.84 14.98
C ARG A 189 -9.55 -5.39 13.65
N PRO A 190 -8.43 -6.13 13.68
CA PRO A 190 -7.79 -6.66 12.48
C PRO A 190 -8.54 -7.90 11.96
N VAL A 191 -9.77 -7.73 11.52
CA VAL A 191 -10.58 -8.82 10.95
C VAL A 191 -11.27 -8.36 9.67
N SER A 192 -11.17 -9.17 8.62
CA SER A 192 -11.78 -8.88 7.30
C SER A 192 -11.37 -7.48 6.79
N VAL A 193 -12.36 -6.59 6.56
CA VAL A 193 -12.16 -5.21 6.11
C VAL A 193 -11.32 -4.35 7.06
N GLY A 194 -11.21 -4.72 8.36
CA GLY A 194 -10.42 -3.98 9.34
C GLY A 194 -8.94 -3.85 8.96
N ASN A 195 -8.36 -4.89 8.35
CA ASN A 195 -6.96 -4.88 7.89
C ASN A 195 -6.73 -3.85 6.78
N GLN A 196 -7.71 -3.64 5.89
CA GLN A 196 -7.64 -2.64 4.82
C GLN A 196 -7.61 -1.22 5.39
N TYR A 197 -8.40 -0.94 6.43
CA TYR A 197 -8.35 0.37 7.08
C TYR A 197 -7.06 0.60 7.87
N ILE A 198 -6.52 -0.44 8.53
CA ILE A 198 -5.25 -0.35 9.24
C ILE A 198 -4.12 -0.05 8.24
N ALA A 199 -4.09 -0.74 7.10
CA ALA A 199 -3.12 -0.48 6.02
C ALA A 199 -3.24 0.95 5.49
N ALA A 200 -4.46 1.40 5.17
CA ALA A 200 -4.74 2.78 4.74
C ALA A 200 -4.21 3.82 5.73
N TYR A 201 -4.53 3.66 7.02
CA TYR A 201 -4.08 4.57 8.07
C TYR A 201 -2.55 4.61 8.16
N LYS A 202 -1.90 3.45 8.11
CA LYS A 202 -0.43 3.37 8.16
C LYS A 202 0.24 4.02 6.96
N LYS A 203 -0.32 3.88 5.75
CA LYS A 203 0.20 4.58 4.58
C LYS A 203 0.16 6.10 4.78
N TYR A 204 -0.93 6.65 5.31
CA TYR A 204 -0.97 8.08 5.64
C TYR A 204 -0.07 8.46 6.82
N ALA A 205 0.18 7.55 7.77
CA ALA A 205 1.12 7.82 8.87
C ALA A 205 2.57 7.99 8.38
N GLY A 206 3.02 7.16 7.44
CA GLY A 206 4.34 7.37 6.82
C GLY A 206 4.38 8.63 5.95
N ILE A 207 3.30 8.95 5.22
CA ILE A 207 3.20 10.21 4.47
C ILE A 207 3.27 11.42 5.42
N ALA A 208 2.61 11.38 6.57
CA ALA A 208 2.71 12.40 7.61
C ALA A 208 4.15 12.57 8.10
N ALA A 209 4.85 11.47 8.41
CA ALA A 209 6.25 11.50 8.80
C ALA A 209 7.17 12.10 7.72
N ILE A 210 6.91 11.80 6.44
CA ILE A 210 7.61 12.43 5.30
C ILE A 210 7.34 13.95 5.27
N MET A 211 6.08 14.37 5.48
CA MET A 211 5.71 15.78 5.50
C MET A 211 6.33 16.55 6.67
N ASP A 212 6.45 15.92 7.83
CA ASP A 212 7.10 16.47 9.04
C ASP A 212 8.59 16.71 8.83
N ARG A 213 9.27 15.83 8.08
CA ARG A 213 10.67 16.02 7.70
C ARG A 213 10.84 17.14 6.66
N GLY A 214 9.98 17.19 5.65
CA GLY A 214 9.92 18.30 4.70
C GLY A 214 11.03 18.34 3.63
N GLU A 215 11.74 17.23 3.40
CA GLU A 215 12.81 17.16 2.39
C GLU A 215 12.32 16.69 1.01
N GLU A 216 11.36 15.76 1.02
CA GLU A 216 10.73 15.20 -0.17
C GLU A 216 9.67 16.13 -0.79
N GLU A 217 9.44 15.97 -2.09
CA GLU A 217 8.39 16.66 -2.86
C GLU A 217 7.15 15.76 -3.04
N TYR A 218 7.38 14.45 -3.22
CA TYR A 218 6.34 13.46 -3.47
C TYR A 218 6.41 12.30 -2.48
N GLY A 219 5.24 11.74 -2.20
CA GLY A 219 5.06 10.52 -1.43
C GLY A 219 4.51 9.37 -2.30
N LEU A 220 4.88 8.13 -2.00
CA LEU A 220 4.25 6.93 -2.56
C LEU A 220 3.53 6.15 -1.45
N MET A 221 2.33 5.66 -1.70
CA MET A 221 1.50 4.89 -0.76
C MET A 221 1.53 3.40 -1.08
N LEU A 222 2.49 2.67 -0.51
CA LEU A 222 2.76 1.29 -0.92
C LEU A 222 2.31 0.29 0.15
N ASP A 223 1.84 -0.87 -0.29
CA ASP A 223 1.80 -2.07 0.54
C ASP A 223 3.17 -2.77 0.53
N ALA A 224 3.39 -3.66 1.49
CA ALA A 224 4.68 -4.36 1.65
C ALA A 224 4.97 -5.42 0.57
N GLU A 225 3.97 -5.82 -0.21
CA GLU A 225 4.08 -6.88 -1.23
C GLU A 225 4.60 -6.34 -2.55
N ILE A 226 5.78 -5.73 -2.50
CA ILE A 226 6.43 -5.10 -3.65
C ILE A 226 7.81 -5.68 -3.91
N SER A 227 8.25 -5.64 -5.16
CA SER A 227 9.61 -6.01 -5.60
C SER A 227 10.11 -5.07 -6.70
N ILE A 228 11.43 -5.03 -6.93
CA ILE A 228 12.01 -4.26 -8.05
C ILE A 228 11.79 -5.00 -9.37
N TYR A 229 11.11 -4.38 -10.33
CA TYR A 229 10.71 -5.02 -11.60
C TYR A 229 11.86 -5.67 -12.37
N ASP A 230 12.97 -4.94 -12.55
CA ASP A 230 14.11 -5.38 -13.36
C ASP A 230 14.87 -6.58 -12.75
N MET A 231 14.68 -6.86 -11.46
CA MET A 231 15.30 -8.02 -10.79
C MET A 231 14.50 -9.31 -10.94
N HIS A 232 13.19 -9.21 -11.25
CA HIS A 232 12.25 -10.33 -11.17
C HIS A 232 11.49 -10.64 -12.47
N THR A 233 11.85 -9.98 -13.57
CA THR A 233 11.33 -10.31 -14.91
C THR A 233 12.23 -11.31 -15.63
N LYS A 234 11.71 -12.03 -16.63
CA LYS A 234 12.54 -12.96 -17.43
C LYS A 234 13.70 -12.29 -18.17
N ALA A 235 13.56 -11.00 -18.48
CA ALA A 235 14.57 -10.24 -19.21
C ALA A 235 15.81 -9.91 -18.35
N ARG A 236 15.66 -9.78 -17.02
CA ARG A 236 16.71 -9.45 -16.02
C ARG A 236 17.83 -8.57 -16.56
N THR A 237 17.47 -7.44 -17.17
CA THR A 237 18.47 -6.64 -17.89
C THR A 237 19.44 -5.95 -16.93
N GLY A 238 19.01 -5.68 -15.69
CA GLY A 238 19.78 -4.92 -14.70
C GLY A 238 19.96 -3.44 -15.06
N THR A 239 19.48 -3.02 -16.24
CA THR A 239 19.65 -1.69 -16.79
C THR A 239 18.83 -0.63 -16.07
N ALA A 240 17.68 -1.00 -15.48
CA ALA A 240 16.86 -0.05 -14.75
C ALA A 240 17.54 0.44 -13.46
N CYS A 241 18.41 -0.40 -12.89
CA CYS A 241 19.19 -0.13 -11.69
C CYS A 241 20.54 0.56 -11.95
N GLY A 242 20.97 0.65 -13.21
CA GLY A 242 22.17 1.36 -13.62
C GLY A 242 22.00 2.88 -13.69
N ALA A 243 23.11 3.59 -13.85
CA ALA A 243 23.10 5.03 -14.09
C ALA A 243 22.29 5.36 -15.36
N GLY A 244 21.38 6.34 -15.28
CA GLY A 244 20.47 6.69 -16.38
C GLY A 244 19.34 5.68 -16.64
N GLY A 245 19.25 4.63 -15.82
CA GLY A 245 18.17 3.63 -15.88
C GLY A 245 16.79 4.19 -15.53
N ALA A 246 15.74 3.39 -15.67
CA ALA A 246 14.36 3.82 -15.45
C ALA A 246 14.12 4.44 -14.05
N TRP A 247 14.81 3.94 -13.01
CA TRP A 247 14.72 4.48 -11.65
C TRP A 247 15.24 5.91 -11.53
N SER A 248 16.28 6.28 -12.27
CA SER A 248 16.83 7.64 -12.26
C SER A 248 15.82 8.68 -12.77
N ARG A 249 14.79 8.25 -13.52
CA ARG A 249 13.72 9.09 -14.06
C ARG A 249 12.46 9.12 -13.19
N LEU A 250 12.47 8.52 -11.99
CA LEU A 250 11.28 8.41 -11.14
C LEU A 250 10.64 9.78 -10.85
N LEU A 251 11.44 10.75 -10.42
CA LEU A 251 10.94 12.10 -10.10
C LEU A 251 10.33 12.78 -11.32
N ASP A 252 11.02 12.72 -12.47
CA ASP A 252 10.56 13.35 -13.71
C ASP A 252 9.27 12.71 -14.21
N LYS A 253 9.13 11.38 -14.09
CA LYS A 253 7.87 10.69 -14.41
C LYS A 253 6.73 11.15 -13.51
N ILE A 254 6.94 11.25 -12.19
CA ILE A 254 5.90 11.73 -11.26
C ILE A 254 5.51 13.18 -11.59
N ARG A 255 6.49 14.07 -11.83
CA ARG A 255 6.23 15.45 -12.25
C ARG A 255 5.44 15.53 -13.55
N ALA A 256 5.76 14.68 -14.53
CA ALA A 256 5.01 14.61 -15.77
C ALA A 256 3.56 14.14 -15.55
N LEU A 257 3.32 13.19 -14.64
CA LEU A 257 1.96 12.77 -14.27
C LEU A 257 1.19 13.89 -13.55
N GLU A 258 1.84 14.62 -12.64
CA GLU A 258 1.24 15.78 -11.97
C GLU A 258 0.89 16.89 -12.97
N ALA A 259 1.80 17.24 -13.87
CA ALA A 259 1.59 18.23 -14.92
C ALA A 259 0.46 17.83 -15.89
N GLY A 260 0.28 16.53 -16.14
CA GLY A 260 -0.84 16.02 -16.94
C GLY A 260 -2.20 16.14 -16.26
N GLN A 261 -2.23 16.34 -14.93
CA GLN A 261 -3.42 16.51 -14.10
C GLN A 261 -4.52 15.46 -14.36
N ALA A 262 -4.12 14.22 -14.66
CA ALA A 262 -5.05 13.17 -15.05
C ALA A 262 -4.68 11.83 -14.40
N PHE A 263 -5.65 11.21 -13.74
CA PHE A 263 -5.52 9.86 -13.21
C PHE A 263 -6.13 8.86 -14.20
N PRO A 264 -5.39 7.85 -14.67
CA PRO A 264 -5.98 6.78 -15.46
C PRO A 264 -6.97 5.98 -14.61
N ALA A 265 -8.13 5.69 -15.18
CA ALA A 265 -9.18 4.90 -14.57
C ALA A 265 -9.83 3.99 -15.61
N ALA A 266 -10.24 2.78 -15.23
CA ALA A 266 -11.01 1.91 -16.11
C ALA A 266 -12.33 1.52 -15.46
N ARG A 267 -13.32 1.20 -16.28
CA ARG A 267 -14.61 0.69 -15.78
C ARG A 267 -14.42 -0.67 -15.16
N VAL A 268 -15.11 -0.90 -14.06
CA VAL A 268 -15.21 -2.23 -13.45
C VAL A 268 -16.40 -2.96 -14.06
N SER A 269 -16.17 -4.20 -14.48
CA SER A 269 -17.18 -5.01 -15.13
C SER A 269 -18.25 -5.48 -14.15
N SER A 270 -19.48 -5.60 -14.66
CA SER A 270 -20.59 -6.22 -13.91
C SER A 270 -20.62 -7.75 -14.01
N THR A 271 -19.81 -8.35 -14.88
CA THR A 271 -19.94 -9.78 -15.22
C THR A 271 -18.65 -10.59 -15.04
N LEU A 272 -17.47 -9.95 -15.01
CA LEU A 272 -16.19 -10.68 -14.93
C LEU A 272 -15.91 -11.27 -13.54
N THR A 273 -16.51 -10.74 -12.48
CA THR A 273 -16.40 -11.28 -11.12
C THR A 273 -17.64 -11.01 -10.29
N THR A 274 -17.85 -11.85 -9.29
CA THR A 274 -18.91 -11.67 -8.30
C THR A 274 -18.40 -12.03 -6.89
N TYR A 275 -18.90 -11.31 -5.89
CA TYR A 275 -18.60 -11.50 -4.48
C TYR A 275 -19.82 -12.05 -3.76
N ASN A 276 -19.61 -13.10 -2.98
CA ASN A 276 -20.63 -13.69 -2.13
C ASN A 276 -20.50 -13.15 -0.70
N PHE A 277 -21.48 -12.38 -0.25
CA PHE A 277 -21.56 -11.83 1.11
C PHE A 277 -22.54 -12.64 1.98
N GLY A 278 -22.61 -13.95 1.74
CA GLY A 278 -23.51 -14.89 2.40
C GLY A 278 -24.91 -14.83 1.82
N ARG A 279 -25.68 -13.78 2.14
CA ARG A 279 -27.10 -13.66 1.76
C ARG A 279 -27.33 -13.05 0.38
N TYR A 280 -26.30 -12.47 -0.23
CA TYR A 280 -26.41 -11.80 -1.52
C TYR A 280 -25.10 -11.88 -2.28
N VAL A 281 -25.21 -11.79 -3.60
CA VAL A 281 -24.10 -11.74 -4.54
C VAL A 281 -24.03 -10.32 -5.13
N LYS A 282 -22.84 -9.76 -5.23
CA LYS A 282 -22.58 -8.46 -5.87
C LYS A 282 -21.57 -8.61 -6.98
N SER A 283 -21.73 -7.86 -8.07
CA SER A 283 -20.70 -7.79 -9.11
C SER A 283 -19.45 -7.04 -8.60
N GLY A 284 -18.32 -7.18 -9.30
CA GLY A 284 -17.14 -6.34 -9.08
C GLY A 284 -17.50 -4.85 -9.14
N LYS A 285 -18.27 -4.46 -10.16
CA LYS A 285 -18.81 -3.10 -10.30
C LYS A 285 -19.56 -2.62 -9.06
N ASP A 286 -20.50 -3.41 -8.54
CA ASP A 286 -21.30 -3.00 -7.38
C ASP A 286 -20.43 -2.79 -6.13
N TYR A 287 -19.43 -3.66 -5.93
CA TYR A 287 -18.50 -3.57 -4.82
C TYR A 287 -17.65 -2.30 -4.91
N ASP A 288 -17.03 -2.06 -6.06
CA ASP A 288 -16.12 -0.94 -6.27
C ASP A 288 -16.84 0.41 -6.28
N MET A 289 -18.09 0.47 -6.78
CA MET A 289 -18.93 1.66 -6.66
C MET A 289 -19.13 2.10 -5.21
N VAL A 290 -19.27 1.15 -4.27
CA VAL A 290 -19.40 1.47 -2.84
C VAL A 290 -18.10 2.06 -2.31
N LEU A 291 -16.95 1.51 -2.70
CA LEU A 291 -15.64 1.99 -2.28
C LEU A 291 -15.31 3.39 -2.84
N ILE A 292 -15.62 3.65 -4.11
CA ILE A 292 -15.48 4.97 -4.72
C ILE A 292 -16.36 5.99 -3.98
N ARG A 293 -17.60 5.62 -3.64
CA ARG A 293 -18.52 6.48 -2.88
C ARG A 293 -18.04 6.73 -1.45
N GLU A 294 -17.54 5.70 -0.76
CA GLU A 294 -16.97 5.81 0.59
C GLU A 294 -15.84 6.84 0.64
N ASN A 295 -14.91 6.78 -0.33
CA ASN A 295 -13.82 7.75 -0.45
C ASN A 295 -14.34 9.17 -0.76
N ALA A 296 -15.37 9.29 -1.62
CA ALA A 296 -15.91 10.59 -1.98
C ALA A 296 -16.60 11.29 -0.80
N GLN A 297 -17.33 10.51 0.01
CA GLN A 297 -17.96 10.99 1.25
C GLN A 297 -16.93 11.43 2.29
N PHE A 298 -15.82 10.70 2.40
CA PHE A 298 -14.70 11.09 3.26
C PHE A 298 -14.14 12.46 2.89
N VAL A 299 -13.85 12.68 1.60
CA VAL A 299 -13.32 13.96 1.09
C VAL A 299 -14.31 15.11 1.27
N LEU A 300 -15.59 14.88 0.98
CA LEU A 300 -16.63 15.91 1.14
C LEU A 300 -17.01 16.19 2.59
N LYS A 301 -16.59 15.34 3.54
CA LYS A 301 -17.02 15.36 4.95
C LYS A 301 -18.55 15.37 5.09
N LYS A 302 -19.27 14.76 4.13
CA LYS A 302 -20.74 14.75 4.06
C LYS A 302 -21.26 13.37 3.62
N PRO A 303 -22.38 12.90 4.19
CA PRO A 303 -22.97 11.64 3.78
C PRO A 303 -23.61 11.73 2.38
N ASN A 304 -24.14 12.90 1.99
CA ASN A 304 -24.81 13.07 0.71
C ASN A 304 -23.96 13.87 -0.29
N PHE A 305 -23.53 13.17 -1.35
CA PHE A 305 -22.76 13.71 -2.46
C PHE A 305 -23.54 14.75 -3.29
N GLN A 306 -24.88 14.67 -3.31
CA GLN A 306 -25.74 15.51 -4.17
C GLN A 306 -25.62 17.02 -3.90
N SER A 307 -25.13 17.41 -2.72
CA SER A 307 -24.95 18.82 -2.35
C SER A 307 -23.74 19.48 -3.03
N CYS A 308 -22.81 18.70 -3.58
CA CYS A 308 -21.67 19.26 -4.31
C CYS A 308 -21.97 19.42 -5.80
N LYS A 309 -21.91 20.66 -6.31
CA LYS A 309 -22.27 21.01 -7.70
C LYS A 309 -21.11 21.49 -8.57
N SER A 310 -19.88 21.51 -8.04
CA SER A 310 -18.70 21.94 -8.80
C SER A 310 -18.43 21.02 -9.99
N LYS A 311 -17.62 21.49 -10.95
CA LYS A 311 -17.17 20.64 -12.07
C LYS A 311 -16.51 19.36 -11.57
N GLY A 312 -15.58 19.47 -10.61
CA GLY A 312 -14.91 18.30 -10.02
C GLY A 312 -15.87 17.32 -9.35
N CYS A 313 -16.91 17.81 -8.67
CA CYS A 313 -17.93 16.94 -8.09
C CYS A 313 -18.74 16.18 -9.13
N ARG A 314 -19.10 16.80 -10.26
CA ARG A 314 -19.74 16.07 -11.37
C ARG A 314 -18.83 14.97 -11.93
N MET A 315 -17.52 15.21 -12.00
CA MET A 315 -16.57 14.19 -12.47
C MET A 315 -16.44 13.01 -11.50
N VAL A 316 -16.49 13.26 -10.19
CA VAL A 316 -16.52 12.18 -9.19
C VAL A 316 -17.88 11.46 -9.20
N GLU A 317 -18.98 12.16 -9.48
CA GLU A 317 -20.29 11.52 -9.71
C GLU A 317 -20.26 10.59 -10.93
N GLU A 318 -19.65 11.02 -12.03
CA GLU A 318 -19.39 10.19 -13.21
C GLU A 318 -18.49 9.00 -12.89
N GLN A 319 -17.44 9.21 -12.08
CA GLN A 319 -16.57 8.14 -11.59
C GLN A 319 -17.39 7.07 -10.85
N ILE A 320 -18.26 7.48 -9.93
CA ILE A 320 -19.14 6.57 -9.17
C ILE A 320 -20.12 5.87 -10.11
N LYS A 321 -20.82 6.62 -10.98
CA LYS A 321 -21.85 6.08 -11.89
C LYS A 321 -21.29 5.02 -12.83
N ASN A 322 -20.09 5.27 -13.35
CA ASN A 322 -19.45 4.38 -14.32
C ASN A 322 -18.52 3.36 -13.67
N ALA A 323 -18.38 3.39 -12.33
CA ALA A 323 -17.41 2.59 -11.59
C ALA A 323 -15.99 2.70 -12.18
N LEU A 324 -15.55 3.93 -12.45
CA LEU A 324 -14.21 4.19 -12.98
C LEU A 324 -13.19 4.06 -11.85
N TRP A 325 -12.56 2.90 -11.77
CA TRP A 325 -11.58 2.58 -10.76
C TRP A 325 -10.20 3.13 -11.12
N SER A 326 -9.61 3.92 -10.22
CA SER A 326 -8.33 4.62 -10.40
C SER A 326 -7.30 4.28 -9.33
N TRP A 327 -7.61 3.35 -8.43
CA TRP A 327 -6.62 2.87 -7.47
C TRP A 327 -5.74 1.83 -8.15
N TRP A 328 -4.43 1.93 -7.93
CA TRP A 328 -3.43 1.01 -8.45
C TRP A 328 -3.36 0.89 -9.98
N THR A 329 -3.89 1.88 -10.69
CA THR A 329 -3.83 1.98 -12.16
C THR A 329 -2.48 2.54 -12.65
N ASP A 330 -1.69 3.05 -11.70
CA ASP A 330 -0.27 3.39 -11.78
C ASP A 330 0.29 3.38 -10.34
N ILE A 331 1.58 3.65 -10.15
CA ILE A 331 2.19 3.78 -8.83
C ILE A 331 1.43 4.85 -8.02
N PRO A 332 0.99 4.57 -6.77
CA PRO A 332 0.15 5.48 -6.00
C PRO A 332 0.98 6.64 -5.43
N TRP A 333 1.27 7.61 -6.28
CA TRP A 333 2.06 8.81 -5.96
C TRP A 333 1.17 9.97 -5.49
N LEU A 334 1.68 10.83 -4.64
CA LEU A 334 1.03 12.08 -4.25
C LEU A 334 2.02 13.22 -4.16
N SER A 335 1.54 14.43 -4.43
CA SER A 335 2.23 15.68 -4.15
C SER A 335 2.06 15.99 -2.67
N LEU A 336 3.17 16.12 -1.94
CA LEU A 336 3.10 16.38 -0.50
C LEU A 336 2.47 17.76 -0.22
N ALA A 337 2.62 18.72 -1.13
CA ALA A 337 1.93 20.00 -1.03
C ALA A 337 0.40 19.85 -1.11
N VAL A 338 -0.10 19.04 -2.06
CA VAL A 338 -1.54 18.75 -2.19
C VAL A 338 -2.05 17.95 -1.00
N ALA A 339 -1.31 16.94 -0.54
CA ALA A 339 -1.69 16.13 0.61
C ALA A 339 -1.82 16.96 1.90
N ARG A 340 -0.94 17.95 2.12
CA ARG A 340 -1.07 18.91 3.23
C ARG A 340 -2.38 19.69 3.15
N ARG A 341 -2.74 20.23 1.97
CA ARG A 341 -4.01 20.93 1.76
C ARG A 341 -5.23 20.03 1.97
N MET A 342 -5.15 18.78 1.51
CA MET A 342 -6.19 17.78 1.74
C MET A 342 -6.38 17.52 3.24
N MET A 343 -5.31 17.30 4.00
CA MET A 343 -5.40 17.07 5.44
C MET A 343 -5.94 18.30 6.19
N MET A 344 -5.57 19.51 5.78
CA MET A 344 -6.14 20.74 6.34
C MET A 344 -7.64 20.84 6.06
N HIS A 345 -8.06 20.62 4.82
CA HIS A 345 -9.48 20.55 4.44
C HIS A 345 -10.25 19.52 5.26
N LEU A 346 -9.71 18.30 5.38
CA LEU A 346 -10.31 17.23 6.17
C LEU A 346 -10.42 17.60 7.65
N SER A 347 -9.41 18.28 8.21
CA SER A 347 -9.42 18.73 9.60
C SER A 347 -10.45 19.83 9.88
N GLY A 348 -10.82 20.61 8.86
CA GLY A 348 -11.66 21.80 9.01
C GLY A 348 -10.96 22.96 9.71
N ARG A 349 -9.64 22.90 9.89
CA ARG A 349 -8.83 24.02 10.36
C ARG A 349 -8.74 25.09 9.27
N THR A 350 -8.71 26.35 9.71
CA THR A 350 -8.55 27.53 8.84
C THR A 350 -7.15 28.14 8.93
N GLU A 351 -6.27 27.54 9.73
CA GLU A 351 -4.86 27.95 9.86
C GLU A 351 -4.13 27.78 8.51
N GLU A 352 -3.07 28.56 8.30
CA GLU A 352 -2.18 28.38 7.14
C GLU A 352 -1.52 27.00 7.20
N VAL A 353 -1.37 26.35 6.04
CA VAL A 353 -0.79 25.00 5.93
C VAL A 353 0.61 24.95 6.56
N GLU A 354 1.38 26.02 6.37
CA GLU A 354 2.75 26.22 6.81
C GLU A 354 2.88 26.35 8.33
N SER A 355 1.77 26.64 9.04
CA SER A 355 1.77 26.72 10.51
C SER A 355 1.76 25.35 11.19
N ILE A 356 1.42 24.28 10.44
CA ILE A 356 1.37 22.92 10.97
C ILE A 356 2.79 22.34 11.02
N LYS A 357 3.26 22.10 12.25
CA LYS A 357 4.58 21.50 12.54
C LYS A 357 4.54 19.99 12.82
N ASP A 358 3.35 19.46 13.06
CA ASP A 358 3.13 18.06 13.46
C ASP A 358 1.96 17.47 12.65
N TRP A 359 2.28 17.03 11.44
CA TRP A 359 1.39 16.32 10.54
C TRP A 359 1.03 14.96 11.11
N GLY A 360 1.94 14.26 11.81
CA GLY A 360 1.65 13.00 12.50
C GLY A 360 0.51 13.13 13.51
N GLY A 361 0.58 14.13 14.39
CA GLY A 361 -0.45 14.44 15.37
C GLY A 361 -1.77 14.86 14.74
N LEU A 362 -1.74 15.62 13.63
CA LEU A 362 -2.95 15.95 12.87
C LEU A 362 -3.59 14.70 12.24
N MET A 363 -2.76 13.84 11.64
CA MET A 363 -3.16 12.61 10.94
C MET A 363 -3.94 11.66 11.86
N SER A 364 -3.56 11.58 13.13
CA SER A 364 -4.19 10.71 14.15
C SER A 364 -5.69 10.93 14.36
N ARG A 365 -6.23 12.05 13.87
CA ARG A 365 -7.65 12.43 13.96
C ARG A 365 -8.50 11.88 12.83
N PHE A 366 -7.88 11.37 11.77
CA PHE A 366 -8.59 10.88 10.60
C PHE A 366 -8.80 9.37 10.68
N ARG A 367 -9.96 8.95 10.15
CA ARG A 367 -10.23 7.56 9.83
C ARG A 367 -10.24 7.43 8.32
N PHE A 368 -9.07 7.21 7.73
CA PHE A 368 -8.95 7.04 6.29
C PHE A 368 -9.80 5.86 5.82
N PRO A 369 -10.54 6.01 4.71
CA PRO A 369 -11.30 4.92 4.11
C PRO A 369 -10.36 3.86 3.53
N ARG A 370 -10.91 2.71 3.16
CA ARG A 370 -10.17 1.70 2.40
C ARG A 370 -9.84 2.24 1.01
N PHE A 371 -8.77 1.72 0.40
CA PHE A 371 -8.34 2.16 -0.93
C PHE A 371 -8.07 3.67 -0.97
N GLU A 372 -7.36 4.12 0.06
CA GLU A 372 -7.26 5.49 0.53
C GLU A 372 -6.62 6.48 -0.45
N TYR A 373 -5.90 5.97 -1.44
CA TYR A 373 -5.38 6.79 -2.53
C TYR A 373 -6.50 7.28 -3.47
N LEU A 374 -7.66 6.60 -3.53
CA LEU A 374 -8.87 7.13 -4.20
C LEU A 374 -9.31 8.46 -3.57
N ALA A 375 -9.29 8.59 -2.24
CA ALA A 375 -9.64 9.83 -1.58
C ALA A 375 -8.70 10.98 -1.99
N TYR A 376 -7.41 10.73 -2.12
CA TYR A 376 -6.45 11.72 -2.62
C TYR A 376 -6.76 12.13 -4.07
N GLN A 377 -6.99 11.15 -4.96
CA GLN A 377 -7.33 11.44 -6.36
C GLN A 377 -8.64 12.23 -6.48
N GLN A 378 -9.66 11.85 -5.72
CA GLN A 378 -10.94 12.55 -5.67
C GLN A 378 -10.80 13.96 -5.09
N TYR A 379 -9.96 14.17 -4.07
CA TYR A 379 -9.62 15.51 -3.59
C TYR A 379 -9.00 16.35 -4.70
N CYS A 380 -8.01 15.81 -5.43
CA CYS A 380 -7.38 16.52 -6.55
C CYS A 380 -8.39 16.89 -7.65
N VAL A 381 -9.32 15.99 -8.00
CA VAL A 381 -10.36 16.26 -9.00
C VAL A 381 -11.35 17.33 -8.49
N MET A 382 -11.73 17.28 -7.22
CA MET A 382 -12.68 18.23 -6.63
C MET A 382 -12.09 19.62 -6.38
N HIS A 383 -10.79 19.71 -6.06
CA HIS A 383 -10.17 20.93 -5.52
C HIS A 383 -8.93 21.43 -6.28
N GLU A 384 -8.24 20.58 -7.06
CA GLU A 384 -6.95 20.92 -7.70
C GLU A 384 -7.04 20.92 -9.24
N GLY A 385 -8.24 20.74 -9.80
CA GLY A 385 -8.47 20.80 -11.25
C GLY A 385 -8.09 19.54 -12.04
N PHE A 386 -7.77 18.45 -11.34
CA PHE A 386 -7.46 17.16 -11.97
C PHE A 386 -8.70 16.53 -12.62
N ARG A 387 -8.48 15.49 -13.42
CA ARG A 387 -9.52 14.68 -14.04
C ARG A 387 -9.26 13.18 -13.95
N PHE A 388 -10.32 12.39 -14.05
CA PHE A 388 -10.19 10.98 -14.41
C PHE A 388 -10.12 10.84 -15.93
N ARG A 389 -9.20 10.02 -16.42
CA ARG A 389 -9.10 9.61 -17.83
C ARG A 389 -9.58 8.17 -17.92
N ASP A 390 -10.76 7.96 -18.51
CA ASP A 390 -11.24 6.61 -18.85
C ASP A 390 -10.28 6.00 -19.89
N VAL A 391 -9.62 4.90 -19.52
CA VAL A 391 -8.70 4.12 -20.36
C VAL A 391 -9.25 2.72 -20.65
N THR A 392 -10.55 2.49 -20.49
CA THR A 392 -11.19 1.17 -20.70
C THR A 392 -10.98 0.63 -22.13
N ASP A 393 -10.80 1.49 -23.13
CA ASP A 393 -10.49 1.10 -24.52
C ASP A 393 -9.04 0.59 -24.71
N VAL A 394 -8.15 0.90 -23.78
CA VAL A 394 -6.75 0.42 -23.75
C VAL A 394 -6.62 -0.75 -22.78
N ALA A 395 -7.13 -0.59 -21.56
CA ALA A 395 -6.97 -1.53 -20.46
C ALA A 395 -8.03 -2.65 -20.44
N MET A 396 -9.13 -2.50 -21.18
CA MET A 396 -10.37 -3.26 -21.01
C MET A 396 -11.02 -3.01 -19.65
N GLU A 397 -12.19 -3.61 -19.40
CA GLU A 397 -12.82 -3.53 -18.08
C GLU A 397 -11.97 -4.26 -17.02
N ALA A 398 -11.89 -3.72 -15.81
CA ALA A 398 -11.32 -4.45 -14.68
C ALA A 398 -12.31 -5.49 -14.16
N LYS A 399 -11.83 -6.65 -13.68
CA LYS A 399 -12.69 -7.62 -12.99
C LYS A 399 -13.22 -7.01 -11.69
N TRP A 400 -12.29 -6.52 -10.89
CA TRP A 400 -12.46 -5.72 -9.69
C TRP A 400 -11.17 -4.94 -9.51
N GLY A 401 -11.22 -3.87 -8.73
CA GLY A 401 -10.03 -3.10 -8.41
C GLY A 401 -9.29 -2.64 -9.68
N SER A 402 -7.98 -2.81 -9.68
CA SER A 402 -7.11 -2.30 -10.76
C SER A 402 -7.08 -3.23 -11.97
N TYR A 403 -7.11 -2.63 -13.17
CA TYR A 403 -6.78 -3.33 -14.42
C TYR A 403 -5.32 -3.80 -14.49
N LEU A 404 -4.43 -3.26 -13.64
CA LEU A 404 -3.05 -3.73 -13.50
C LEU A 404 -2.92 -4.90 -12.52
N GLU A 405 -4.00 -5.32 -11.86
CA GLU A 405 -3.96 -6.46 -10.95
C GLU A 405 -4.14 -7.79 -11.70
N ASP A 406 -5.17 -7.88 -12.55
CA ASP A 406 -5.49 -9.09 -13.33
C ASP A 406 -6.05 -8.67 -14.71
N PRO A 407 -5.17 -8.30 -15.65
CA PRO A 407 -5.59 -7.75 -16.94
C PRO A 407 -6.24 -8.78 -17.85
N GLN A 408 -7.26 -8.34 -18.58
CA GLN A 408 -7.93 -9.16 -19.59
C GLN A 408 -7.01 -9.43 -20.80
N HIS A 409 -7.28 -10.54 -21.48
CA HIS A 409 -6.60 -10.90 -22.73
C HIS A 409 -6.81 -9.83 -23.79
N GLY A 410 -5.75 -9.44 -24.47
CA GLY A 410 -5.78 -8.40 -25.51
C GLY A 410 -5.70 -6.97 -24.97
N SER A 411 -5.60 -6.75 -23.66
CA SER A 411 -5.32 -5.43 -23.11
C SER A 411 -3.96 -4.89 -23.61
N ARG A 412 -3.91 -3.57 -23.82
CA ARG A 412 -2.77 -2.85 -24.40
C ARG A 412 -2.06 -2.00 -23.35
N LEU A 413 -1.89 -2.55 -22.15
CA LEU A 413 -1.38 -1.83 -20.97
C LEU A 413 -0.02 -1.16 -21.18
N ALA A 414 0.82 -1.68 -22.08
CA ALA A 414 2.09 -1.07 -22.43
C ALA A 414 1.95 0.35 -22.98
N GLU A 415 0.83 0.69 -23.64
CA GLU A 415 0.54 2.04 -24.15
C GLU A 415 0.33 3.07 -23.03
N LEU A 416 0.02 2.60 -21.82
CA LEU A 416 -0.15 3.47 -20.65
C LEU A 416 1.18 3.76 -19.94
N ASN A 417 2.27 3.05 -20.28
CA ASN A 417 3.59 3.15 -19.65
C ASN A 417 3.56 3.18 -18.10
N PRO A 418 2.88 2.22 -17.44
CA PRO A 418 2.71 2.27 -16.00
C PRO A 418 4.06 2.14 -15.28
N MET A 419 4.26 2.89 -14.19
CA MET A 419 5.47 2.80 -13.37
C MET A 419 5.49 1.57 -12.46
N TRP A 420 4.40 0.79 -12.43
CA TRP A 420 4.35 -0.48 -11.71
C TRP A 420 3.38 -1.46 -12.38
N ALA A 421 3.45 -2.73 -12.01
CA ALA A 421 2.54 -3.76 -12.51
C ALA A 421 2.34 -4.85 -11.45
N SER A 422 1.21 -5.55 -11.44
CA SER A 422 1.10 -6.73 -10.56
C SER A 422 1.98 -7.86 -11.08
N ALA A 423 2.31 -8.81 -10.20
CA ALA A 423 2.99 -10.03 -10.59
C ALA A 423 2.25 -10.78 -11.73
N GLU A 424 0.91 -10.83 -11.68
CA GLU A 424 0.03 -11.42 -12.71
C GLU A 424 0.10 -10.64 -14.04
N THR A 425 0.13 -9.30 -14.00
CA THR A 425 0.28 -8.48 -15.22
C THR A 425 1.61 -8.78 -15.91
N VAL A 426 2.69 -8.91 -15.16
CA VAL A 426 3.99 -9.26 -15.75
C VAL A 426 3.96 -10.67 -16.35
N GLU A 427 3.28 -11.62 -15.71
CA GLU A 427 3.10 -12.98 -16.25
C GLU A 427 2.34 -13.00 -17.56
N ARG A 428 1.18 -12.34 -17.59
CA ARG A 428 0.37 -12.21 -18.81
C ARG A 428 1.14 -11.52 -19.93
N SER A 429 1.97 -10.53 -19.61
CA SER A 429 2.83 -9.87 -20.59
C SER A 429 3.89 -10.82 -21.14
N GLU A 430 4.59 -11.56 -20.28
CA GLU A 430 5.65 -12.51 -20.68
C GLU A 430 5.10 -13.74 -21.44
N GLU A 431 3.86 -14.13 -21.15
CA GLU A 431 3.15 -15.22 -21.81
C GLU A 431 2.36 -14.77 -23.06
N LYS A 432 2.46 -13.48 -23.41
CA LYS A 432 1.80 -12.88 -24.58
C LYS A 432 0.27 -12.96 -24.53
N HIS A 433 -0.31 -13.01 -23.34
CA HIS A 433 -1.74 -12.82 -23.13
C HIS A 433 -2.16 -11.34 -23.27
N ILE A 434 -1.23 -10.42 -23.04
CA ILE A 434 -1.40 -8.98 -23.25
C ILE A 434 -0.21 -8.44 -24.04
N LEU A 435 -0.29 -7.19 -24.52
CA LEU A 435 0.83 -6.54 -25.21
C LEU A 435 2.06 -6.48 -24.27
N PRO A 436 3.28 -6.83 -24.75
CA PRO A 436 4.48 -6.77 -23.93
C PRO A 436 4.69 -5.38 -23.33
N LEU A 437 4.98 -5.32 -22.03
CA LEU A 437 5.31 -4.09 -21.33
C LEU A 437 6.52 -3.38 -21.96
N SER A 438 6.54 -2.04 -21.89
CA SER A 438 7.54 -1.20 -22.55
C SER A 438 8.95 -1.52 -22.07
N VAL A 439 9.88 -1.69 -23.01
CA VAL A 439 11.33 -1.84 -22.73
C VAL A 439 11.97 -0.46 -22.52
N GLU A 440 11.45 0.59 -23.17
CA GLU A 440 11.96 1.96 -23.08
C GLU A 440 11.54 2.65 -21.78
N ALA A 441 10.31 2.35 -21.33
CA ALA A 441 9.72 2.87 -20.11
C ALA A 441 9.14 1.72 -19.26
N PRO A 442 9.99 0.77 -18.79
CA PRO A 442 9.50 -0.36 -18.02
C PRO A 442 8.91 0.10 -16.69
N PRO A 443 8.01 -0.71 -16.11
CA PRO A 443 7.65 -0.56 -14.71
C PRO A 443 8.89 -0.57 -13.81
N LEU A 444 8.81 0.13 -12.70
CA LEU A 444 9.84 0.20 -11.67
C LEU A 444 9.61 -0.86 -10.59
N LEU A 445 8.34 -1.08 -10.24
CA LEU A 445 7.91 -1.97 -9.17
C LEU A 445 6.97 -3.07 -9.69
N ILE A 446 7.02 -4.20 -9.02
CA ILE A 446 5.98 -5.23 -9.06
C ILE A 446 5.20 -5.15 -7.76
N PHE A 447 3.87 -5.20 -7.79
CA PHE A 447 3.03 -5.32 -6.59
C PHE A 447 2.29 -6.67 -6.54
N HIS A 448 1.71 -7.00 -5.39
CA HIS A 448 1.07 -8.30 -5.14
C HIS A 448 1.99 -9.48 -5.43
N THR A 449 3.26 -9.34 -5.02
CA THR A 449 4.28 -10.38 -5.21
C THR A 449 3.97 -11.67 -4.44
N ASP A 450 3.05 -11.59 -3.47
CA ASP A 450 2.52 -12.70 -2.69
C ASP A 450 1.43 -13.52 -3.43
N HIS A 451 0.75 -12.95 -4.43
CA HIS A 451 -0.30 -13.63 -5.20
C HIS A 451 0.27 -14.69 -6.16
N VAL A 452 1.46 -14.45 -6.69
CA VAL A 452 2.12 -15.36 -7.63
C VAL A 452 3.31 -16.00 -6.94
N ASP A 453 3.11 -16.54 -5.74
CA ASP A 453 3.99 -17.42 -4.92
C ASP A 453 5.51 -17.06 -4.87
N MET A 454 5.90 -15.88 -5.35
CA MET A 454 7.20 -15.49 -5.92
C MET A 454 7.64 -16.19 -7.23
N ARG A 455 7.24 -15.63 -8.38
CA ARG A 455 7.90 -15.68 -9.72
C ARG A 455 9.44 -15.75 -9.65
N TYR A 456 10.18 -16.84 -9.44
CA TYR A 456 9.94 -18.20 -9.86
C TYR A 456 10.98 -19.14 -9.21
N THR A 457 10.98 -19.35 -7.89
CA THR A 457 11.87 -20.39 -7.34
C THR A 457 11.30 -21.09 -6.11
N THR A 458 11.62 -22.37 -5.97
CA THR A 458 11.53 -23.10 -4.68
C THR A 458 12.21 -22.32 -3.55
N ALA A 459 13.22 -21.49 -3.85
CA ALA A 459 13.89 -20.65 -2.87
C ALA A 459 12.97 -19.54 -2.32
N GLY A 460 12.14 -18.92 -3.16
CA GLY A 460 11.12 -17.95 -2.71
C GLY A 460 10.18 -18.58 -1.70
N LYS A 461 9.48 -19.66 -2.06
CA LYS A 461 8.56 -20.35 -1.13
C LYS A 461 9.22 -20.69 0.21
N ARG A 462 10.44 -21.25 0.16
CA ARG A 462 11.24 -21.56 1.35
C ARG A 462 11.61 -20.32 2.16
N TYR A 463 11.89 -19.19 1.51
CA TYR A 463 12.18 -17.93 2.17
C TYR A 463 10.95 -17.40 2.92
N LYS A 464 9.77 -17.42 2.28
CA LYS A 464 8.50 -17.07 2.93
C LYS A 464 8.22 -17.98 4.13
N GLU A 465 8.31 -19.29 3.96
CA GLU A 465 8.09 -20.27 5.04
C GLU A 465 9.06 -20.08 6.22
N LEU A 466 10.32 -19.74 5.93
CA LEU A 466 11.32 -19.44 6.95
C LEU A 466 10.92 -18.22 7.78
N TRP A 467 10.54 -17.12 7.12
CA TRP A 467 10.05 -15.92 7.78
C TRP A 467 8.79 -16.18 8.60
N GLU A 468 7.80 -16.85 8.04
CA GLU A 468 6.54 -17.14 8.74
C GLU A 468 6.80 -17.92 10.03
N LYS A 469 7.63 -18.97 10.00
CA LYS A 469 7.96 -19.74 11.21
C LYS A 469 8.76 -18.92 12.21
N LEU A 470 9.79 -18.19 11.76
CA LEU A 470 10.59 -17.36 12.65
C LEU A 470 9.73 -16.30 13.36
N ILE A 471 8.79 -15.67 12.65
CA ILE A 471 7.88 -14.70 13.25
C ILE A 471 6.97 -15.35 14.28
N LEU A 472 6.45 -16.55 14.02
CA LEU A 472 5.66 -17.29 15.02
C LEU A 472 6.47 -17.61 16.27
N ASP A 473 7.73 -18.04 16.13
CA ASP A 473 8.58 -18.35 17.28
C ASP A 473 8.93 -17.10 18.09
N LEU A 474 9.23 -15.98 17.40
CA LEU A 474 9.48 -14.70 18.05
C LEU A 474 8.22 -14.21 18.79
N LEU A 475 7.04 -14.34 18.19
CA LEU A 475 5.77 -14.01 18.86
C LEU A 475 5.60 -14.81 20.17
N VAL A 476 5.85 -16.13 20.14
CA VAL A 476 5.81 -16.99 21.34
C VAL A 476 6.82 -16.53 22.38
N ARG A 477 8.07 -16.26 21.98
CA ARG A 477 9.14 -15.78 22.86
C ARG A 477 8.77 -14.46 23.54
N HIS A 478 8.16 -13.55 22.78
CA HIS A 478 7.68 -12.26 23.27
C HIS A 478 6.33 -12.33 24.00
N LYS A 479 5.78 -13.55 24.22
CA LYS A 479 4.48 -13.80 24.86
C LYS A 479 3.33 -13.04 24.18
N ARG A 480 3.39 -12.95 22.84
CA ARG A 480 2.40 -12.29 22.00
C ARG A 480 1.55 -13.34 21.28
N THR A 481 0.27 -13.04 21.14
CA THR A 481 -0.63 -13.77 20.23
C THR A 481 -0.73 -13.02 18.91
N ASP A 482 -0.61 -13.73 17.80
CA ASP A 482 -0.94 -13.17 16.49
C ASP A 482 -2.47 -13.15 16.33
N TRP A 483 -3.00 -11.98 16.02
CA TRP A 483 -4.43 -11.75 15.84
C TRP A 483 -4.97 -12.38 14.56
N ASP A 484 -4.12 -12.59 13.54
CA ASP A 484 -4.50 -13.23 12.27
C ASP A 484 -4.30 -14.75 12.29
N SER A 485 -3.46 -15.28 13.19
CA SER A 485 -3.32 -16.71 13.35
C SER A 485 -4.51 -17.27 14.16
N LYS A 486 -5.50 -17.84 13.47
CA LYS A 486 -6.38 -18.86 14.09
C LYS A 486 -5.63 -20.15 14.48
N THR A 487 -4.30 -20.15 14.32
CA THR A 487 -3.44 -21.32 14.23
C THR A 487 -2.51 -21.50 15.43
N ILE A 488 -2.38 -20.53 16.33
CA ILE A 488 -1.69 -20.76 17.61
C ILE A 488 -2.71 -21.39 18.56
N LYS A 489 -2.74 -22.74 18.58
CA LYS A 489 -3.41 -23.56 19.59
C LYS A 489 -2.40 -24.07 20.60
#